data_AF-A0A959TH17-F1
#
_entry.id   AF-A0A959TH17-F1
#
_cell.length_a   1.000
_cell.length_b   1.000
_cell.length_c   1.000
_cell.angle_alpha   90.00
_cell.angle_beta   90.00
_cell.angle_gamma   90.00
#
_symmetry.space_group_name_H-M   'P 1'
#
loop_
_entity.id
_entity.type
_entity.pdbx_description
1 polymer ?
#
loop_
_entity_poly.entity_id
_entity_poly.type
_entity_poly.pdbx_seq_one_letter_code
_entity_poly.pdbx_strand_id
1 'polypeptide(L)'
;MKPSTELFDLISSLSKSEKRFFKLHSSLQSGDKNYLRIFDAIDKQRAYDEKALKAQFKGETFVKHFPSEKNHLYKLILKALRAYHADSSVSGVLKQEIKNIEILYHKALYKECNKLLHRAKRTAQENERFYYWFELLSWE
;
A
#
# COMPACT_ATOMS: atom_id res chain seq x y z
N MET A 1 -15.29 6.75 -19.18
CA MET A 1 -14.96 5.81 -18.09
C MET A 1 -15.99 5.98 -16.99
N LYS A 2 -16.61 4.89 -16.50
CA LYS A 2 -17.64 4.94 -15.44
C LYS A 2 -16.94 4.66 -14.10
N PRO A 3 -16.67 5.70 -13.26
CA PRO A 3 -15.84 5.57 -12.05
C PRO A 3 -16.36 4.52 -11.06
N SER A 4 -17.66 4.23 -11.12
CA SER A 4 -18.34 3.24 -10.28
C SER A 4 -17.85 1.81 -10.49
N THR A 5 -17.58 1.41 -11.73
CA THR A 5 -17.18 0.03 -12.07
C THR A 5 -15.72 -0.20 -11.74
N GLU A 6 -14.87 0.79 -12.03
CA GLU A 6 -13.43 0.76 -11.74
C GLU A 6 -13.13 0.56 -10.25
N LEU A 7 -13.93 1.16 -9.37
CA LEU A 7 -13.79 0.96 -7.93
C LEU A 7 -14.14 -0.47 -7.50
N PHE A 8 -15.21 -1.04 -8.07
CA PHE A 8 -15.58 -2.43 -7.79
C PHE A 8 -14.48 -3.39 -8.27
N ASP A 9 -14.04 -3.22 -9.52
CA ASP A 9 -12.99 -4.06 -10.11
C ASP A 9 -11.70 -3.99 -9.29
N LEU A 10 -11.30 -2.79 -8.85
CA LEU A 10 -10.16 -2.61 -7.95
C LEU A 10 -10.39 -3.38 -6.64
N ILE A 11 -11.50 -3.15 -5.92
CA ILE A 11 -11.77 -3.82 -4.64
C ILE A 11 -11.77 -5.36 -4.80
N SER A 12 -12.34 -5.86 -5.89
CA SER A 12 -12.37 -7.28 -6.21
C SER A 12 -10.99 -7.86 -6.53
N SER A 13 -10.07 -7.07 -7.09
CA SER A 13 -8.71 -7.52 -7.41
C SER A 13 -7.78 -7.61 -6.20
N LEU A 14 -8.11 -6.97 -5.07
CA LEU A 14 -7.28 -7.01 -3.86
C LEU A 14 -7.22 -8.42 -3.26
N SER A 15 -6.03 -8.85 -2.88
CA SER A 15 -5.80 -10.02 -2.04
C SER A 15 -6.33 -9.83 -0.61
N LYS A 16 -6.55 -10.92 0.12
CA LYS A 16 -7.00 -10.86 1.52
C LYS A 16 -6.07 -10.02 2.41
N SER A 17 -4.76 -10.09 2.17
CA SER A 17 -3.76 -9.34 2.93
C SER A 17 -3.81 -7.84 2.60
N GLU A 18 -3.96 -7.47 1.33
CA GLU A 18 -4.14 -6.08 0.91
C GLU A 18 -5.41 -5.46 1.49
N LYS A 19 -6.54 -6.21 1.47
CA LYS A 19 -7.80 -5.76 2.09
C LYS A 19 -7.64 -5.53 3.58
N ARG A 20 -6.98 -6.46 4.29
CA ARG A 20 -6.69 -6.33 5.73
C ARG A 20 -5.80 -5.11 6.00
N PHE A 21 -4.75 -4.92 5.22
CA PHE A 21 -3.85 -3.78 5.36
C PHE A 21 -4.58 -2.46 5.15
N PHE A 22 -5.38 -2.34 4.08
CA PHE A 22 -6.18 -1.14 3.82
C PHE A 22 -7.11 -0.79 4.99
N LYS A 23 -7.83 -1.79 5.53
CA LYS A 23 -8.73 -1.60 6.67
C LYS A 23 -7.98 -1.13 7.92
N LEU A 24 -6.88 -1.79 8.27
CA LEU A 24 -6.07 -1.43 9.43
C LEU A 24 -5.49 -0.02 9.28
N HIS A 25 -4.82 0.24 8.16
CA HIS A 25 -4.16 1.52 7.88
C HIS A 25 -5.16 2.68 7.87
N SER A 26 -6.34 2.48 7.28
CA SER A 26 -7.36 3.53 7.24
C SER A 26 -8.10 3.68 8.57
N SER A 27 -8.19 2.63 9.39
CA SER A 27 -8.81 2.73 10.72
C SER A 27 -8.05 3.64 11.70
N LEU A 28 -6.75 3.83 11.47
CA LEU A 28 -5.88 4.71 12.25
C LEU A 28 -6.10 6.20 11.93
N GLN A 29 -6.77 6.53 10.83
CA GLN A 29 -7.06 7.91 10.48
C GLN A 29 -8.25 8.45 11.27
N SER A 30 -8.11 9.68 11.77
CA SER A 30 -9.15 10.43 12.48
C SER A 30 -10.22 10.94 11.50
N GLY A 31 -11.47 11.02 11.95
CA GLY A 31 -12.60 11.54 11.19
C GLY A 31 -13.64 10.49 10.82
N ASP A 32 -14.59 10.89 9.99
CA ASP A 32 -15.69 10.04 9.56
C ASP A 32 -15.21 8.91 8.64
N LYS A 33 -15.65 7.68 8.90
CA LYS A 33 -15.12 6.44 8.29
C LYS A 33 -16.07 5.87 7.23
N ASN A 34 -16.85 6.73 6.58
CA ASN A 34 -17.81 6.34 5.54
C ASN A 34 -17.16 5.51 4.43
N TYR A 35 -15.94 5.84 4.02
CA TYR A 35 -15.20 5.07 3.02
C TYR A 35 -14.96 3.60 3.42
N LEU A 36 -14.80 3.26 4.71
CA LEU A 36 -14.69 1.87 5.17
C LEU A 36 -16.03 1.13 5.02
N ARG A 37 -17.14 1.80 5.37
CA ARG A 37 -18.49 1.23 5.21
C ARG A 37 -18.80 0.97 3.74
N ILE A 38 -18.44 1.91 2.87
CA ILE A 38 -18.59 1.78 1.41
C ILE A 38 -17.71 0.64 0.90
N PHE A 39 -16.44 0.56 1.32
CA PHE A 39 -15.54 -0.53 0.97
C PHE A 39 -16.15 -1.90 1.31
N ASP A 40 -16.62 -2.08 2.55
CA ASP A 40 -17.20 -3.34 3.01
C ASP A 40 -18.49 -3.72 2.28
N ALA A 41 -19.31 -2.73 1.91
CA ALA A 41 -20.52 -2.96 1.15
C ALA A 41 -20.20 -3.39 -0.29
N ILE A 42 -19.21 -2.76 -0.94
CA ILE A 42 -18.79 -3.12 -2.30
C ILE A 42 -18.09 -4.49 -2.32
N ASP A 43 -17.22 -4.78 -1.35
CA ASP A 43 -16.47 -6.04 -1.26
C ASP A 43 -17.38 -7.28 -1.09
N LYS A 44 -18.58 -7.10 -0.53
CA LYS A 44 -19.59 -8.16 -0.38
C LYS A 44 -20.39 -8.44 -1.64
N GLN A 45 -20.36 -7.55 -2.63
CA GLN A 45 -21.11 -7.73 -3.87
C GLN A 45 -20.40 -8.74 -4.78
N ARG A 46 -21.17 -9.64 -5.38
CA ARG A 46 -20.67 -10.54 -6.45
C ARG A 46 -20.58 -9.83 -7.81
N ALA A 47 -21.50 -8.91 -8.04
CA ALA A 47 -21.55 -8.04 -9.22
C ALA A 47 -21.94 -6.65 -8.76
N TYR A 48 -21.37 -5.63 -9.39
CA TYR A 48 -21.59 -4.25 -8.98
C TYR A 48 -23.05 -3.81 -9.15
N ASP A 49 -23.70 -3.42 -8.06
CA ASP A 49 -25.03 -2.82 -8.06
C ASP A 49 -25.05 -1.53 -7.23
N GLU A 50 -25.02 -0.40 -7.93
CA GLU A 50 -25.07 0.93 -7.31
C GLU A 50 -26.43 1.26 -6.67
N LYS A 51 -27.54 0.71 -7.20
CA LYS A 51 -28.87 0.96 -6.64
C LYS A 51 -29.00 0.27 -5.28
N ALA A 52 -28.50 -0.98 -5.18
CA ALA A 52 -28.45 -1.70 -3.92
C ALA A 52 -27.61 -0.97 -2.86
N LEU A 53 -26.46 -0.40 -3.24
CA LEU A 53 -25.62 0.39 -2.31
C LEU A 53 -26.35 1.65 -1.82
N LYS A 54 -27.00 2.40 -2.71
CA LYS A 54 -27.77 3.59 -2.33
C LYS A 54 -28.97 3.25 -1.46
N ALA A 55 -29.61 2.10 -1.67
CA ALA A 55 -30.68 1.61 -0.82
C ALA A 55 -30.16 1.22 0.57
N GLN A 56 -29.01 0.54 0.65
CA GLN A 56 -28.38 0.13 1.90
C GLN A 56 -27.99 1.32 2.79
N PHE A 57 -27.50 2.40 2.20
CA PHE A 57 -27.09 3.62 2.92
C PHE A 57 -28.16 4.71 2.92
N LYS A 58 -29.41 4.37 2.65
CA LYS A 58 -30.50 5.36 2.58
C LYS A 58 -30.62 6.11 3.92
N GLY A 59 -30.60 7.44 3.85
CA GLY A 59 -30.66 8.33 5.02
C GLY A 59 -29.30 8.87 5.48
N GLU A 60 -28.20 8.28 5.01
CA GLU A 60 -26.86 8.77 5.30
C GLU A 60 -26.55 10.04 4.49
N THR A 61 -25.92 11.03 5.13
CA THR A 61 -25.58 12.32 4.51
C THR A 61 -24.63 12.15 3.31
N PHE A 62 -23.68 11.21 3.41
CA PHE A 62 -22.68 10.95 2.39
C PHE A 62 -23.26 10.35 1.10
N VAL A 63 -24.46 9.77 1.12
CA VAL A 63 -25.11 9.22 -0.09
C VAL A 63 -25.46 10.32 -1.09
N LYS A 64 -25.71 11.55 -0.62
CA LYS A 64 -25.90 12.72 -1.50
C LYS A 64 -24.63 13.02 -2.32
N HIS A 65 -23.47 12.70 -1.77
CA HIS A 65 -22.15 12.90 -2.38
C HIS A 65 -21.47 11.57 -2.74
N PHE A 66 -22.26 10.51 -2.96
CA PHE A 66 -21.74 9.15 -3.19
C PHE A 66 -20.68 9.03 -4.30
N PRO A 67 -20.78 9.75 -5.44
CA PRO A 67 -19.71 9.75 -6.43
C PRO A 67 -18.38 10.29 -5.88
N SER A 68 -18.42 11.34 -5.06
CA SER A 68 -17.24 11.92 -4.43
C SER A 68 -16.61 10.96 -3.43
N GLU A 69 -17.44 10.35 -2.58
CA GLU A 69 -16.99 9.35 -1.60
C GLU A 69 -16.33 8.14 -2.26
N LYS A 70 -16.89 7.65 -3.38
CA LYS A 70 -16.28 6.57 -4.17
C LYS A 70 -14.92 6.98 -4.74
N ASN A 71 -14.82 8.18 -5.31
CA ASN A 71 -13.54 8.69 -5.83
C ASN A 71 -12.50 8.87 -4.70
N HIS A 72 -12.93 9.31 -3.53
CA HIS A 72 -12.07 9.42 -2.36
C HIS A 72 -11.58 8.05 -1.90
N LEU A 73 -12.49 7.07 -1.78
CA LEU A 73 -12.16 5.69 -1.45
C LEU A 73 -11.16 5.08 -2.45
N TYR A 74 -11.38 5.27 -3.75
CA TYR A 74 -10.46 4.80 -4.79
C TYR A 74 -9.03 5.32 -4.56
N LYS A 75 -8.88 6.62 -4.31
CA LYS A 75 -7.59 7.26 -4.03
C LYS A 75 -6.95 6.72 -2.74
N LEU A 76 -7.75 6.49 -1.70
CA LEU A 76 -7.27 5.92 -0.44
C LEU A 76 -6.77 4.48 -0.61
N ILE A 77 -7.50 3.64 -1.36
CA ILE A 77 -7.08 2.26 -1.65
C ILE A 77 -5.73 2.28 -2.36
N LEU A 78 -5.59 3.07 -3.44
CA LEU A 78 -4.32 3.17 -4.16
C LEU A 78 -3.17 3.69 -3.27
N LYS A 79 -3.45 4.64 -2.37
CA LYS A 79 -2.46 5.13 -1.40
C LYS A 79 -2.02 4.01 -0.45
N ALA A 80 -2.97 3.25 0.09
CA ALA A 80 -2.66 2.13 0.98
C ALA A 80 -1.90 1.02 0.25
N LEU A 81 -2.28 0.68 -0.98
CA LEU A 81 -1.55 -0.31 -1.78
C LEU A 81 -0.12 0.13 -2.06
N ARG A 82 0.11 1.41 -2.39
CA ARG A 82 1.49 1.93 -2.51
C ARG A 82 2.29 1.75 -1.22
N ALA A 83 1.70 2.01 -0.06
CA ALA A 83 2.36 1.79 1.22
C ALA A 83 2.61 0.30 1.50
N TYR A 84 1.62 -0.56 1.23
CA TYR A 84 1.73 -2.01 1.39
C TYR A 84 2.86 -2.61 0.54
N HIS A 85 2.97 -2.13 -0.70
CA HIS A 85 3.98 -2.56 -1.67
C HIS A 85 5.32 -1.83 -1.51
N ALA A 86 5.37 -0.69 -0.82
CA ALA A 86 6.60 0.05 -0.59
C ALA A 86 7.61 -0.77 0.21
N ASP A 87 7.18 -1.38 1.33
CA ASP A 87 8.03 -2.16 2.23
C ASP A 87 8.31 -3.58 1.71
N SER A 88 7.46 -4.11 0.83
CA SER A 88 7.59 -5.46 0.28
C SER A 88 8.29 -5.50 -1.09
N SER A 89 8.49 -4.35 -1.75
CA SER A 89 9.31 -4.31 -2.95
C SER A 89 10.78 -4.53 -2.61
N VAL A 90 11.47 -5.33 -3.42
CA VAL A 90 12.92 -5.54 -3.28
C VAL A 90 13.68 -4.21 -3.25
N SER A 91 13.23 -3.24 -4.06
CA SER A 91 13.75 -1.87 -4.08
C SER A 91 13.56 -1.13 -2.76
N GLY A 92 12.45 -1.34 -2.05
CA GLY A 92 12.18 -0.77 -0.73
C GLY A 92 13.06 -1.39 0.35
N VAL A 93 13.16 -2.72 0.35
CA VAL A 93 14.07 -3.46 1.25
C VAL A 93 15.51 -2.97 1.07
N LEU A 94 16.00 -2.88 -0.17
CA LEU A 94 17.36 -2.40 -0.46
C LEU A 94 17.59 -0.97 0.02
N LYS A 95 16.64 -0.05 -0.18
CA LYS A 95 16.72 1.32 0.34
C LYS A 95 16.82 1.35 1.87
N GLN A 96 16.10 0.48 2.55
CA GLN A 96 16.13 0.43 4.01
C GLN A 96 17.44 -0.19 4.51
N GLU A 97 17.96 -1.21 3.84
CA GLU A 97 19.26 -1.79 4.17
C GLU A 97 20.41 -0.79 3.97
N ILE A 98 20.38 0.02 2.91
CA ILE A 98 21.38 1.09 2.70
C ILE A 98 21.38 2.10 3.85
N LYS A 99 20.19 2.51 4.34
CA LYS A 99 20.09 3.39 5.51
C LYS A 99 20.62 2.74 6.79
N ASN A 100 20.38 1.44 6.98
CA ASN A 100 20.91 0.70 8.12
C ASN A 100 22.44 0.63 8.07
N ILE A 101 23.00 0.38 6.89
CA ILE A 101 24.45 0.36 6.63
C ILE A 101 25.07 1.72 6.98
N GLU A 102 24.50 2.83 6.51
CA GLU A 102 24.93 4.19 6.83
C GLU A 102 24.95 4.45 8.35
N ILE A 103 23.87 4.11 9.05
CA ILE A 103 23.78 4.27 10.51
C ILE A 103 24.86 3.47 11.24
N LEU A 104 25.08 2.21 10.85
CA LEU A 104 26.07 1.33 11.50
C LEU A 104 27.50 1.78 11.19
N TYR A 105 27.76 2.24 9.97
CA TYR A 105 29.03 2.82 9.57
C TYR A 105 29.37 4.04 10.44
N HIS A 106 28.45 4.99 10.60
CA HIS A 106 28.64 6.15 11.48
C HIS A 106 28.80 5.80 12.96
N LYS A 107 28.33 4.63 13.39
CA LYS A 107 28.53 4.10 14.75
C LYS A 107 29.80 3.26 14.91
N ALA A 108 30.65 3.18 13.89
CA ALA A 108 31.84 2.33 13.84
C ALA A 108 31.57 0.83 14.04
N LEU A 109 30.34 0.38 13.78
CA LEU A 109 29.93 -1.04 13.86
C LEU A 109 30.21 -1.74 12.52
N TYR A 110 31.47 -1.74 12.09
CA TYR A 110 31.87 -2.14 10.74
C TYR A 110 31.64 -3.62 10.42
N LYS A 111 31.71 -4.49 11.42
CA LYS A 111 31.43 -5.93 11.26
C LYS A 111 29.95 -6.15 10.89
N GLU A 112 29.06 -5.39 11.51
CA GLU A 112 27.63 -5.50 11.34
C GLU A 112 27.22 -4.85 10.01
N CYS A 113 27.85 -3.72 9.70
CA CYS A 113 27.78 -3.05 8.40
C CYS A 113 28.13 -4.02 7.26
N ASN A 114 29.29 -4.68 7.30
CA ASN A 114 29.73 -5.62 6.26
C ASN A 114 28.76 -6.80 6.07
N LYS A 115 28.19 -7.32 7.17
CA LYS A 115 27.19 -8.41 7.10
C LYS A 115 25.93 -7.98 6.34
N LEU A 116 25.44 -6.76 6.62
CA LEU A 116 24.27 -6.20 5.94
C LEU A 116 24.59 -5.86 4.47
N LEU A 117 25.77 -5.30 4.22
CA LEU A 117 26.27 -4.96 2.89
C LEU A 117 26.30 -6.18 1.96
N HIS A 118 26.91 -7.29 2.40
CA HIS A 118 26.94 -8.53 1.61
C HIS A 118 25.55 -9.08 1.29
N ARG A 119 24.64 -9.05 2.27
CA ARG A 119 23.26 -9.51 2.08
C ARG A 119 22.50 -8.61 1.10
N ALA A 120 22.63 -7.30 1.23
CA ALA A 120 21.98 -6.33 0.36
C ALA A 120 22.50 -6.45 -1.08
N LYS A 121 23.82 -6.61 -1.29
CA LYS A 121 24.41 -6.82 -2.62
C LYS A 121 23.87 -8.08 -3.29
N ARG A 122 23.77 -9.19 -2.55
CA ARG A 122 23.18 -10.44 -3.06
C ARG A 122 21.73 -10.24 -3.49
N THR A 123 20.91 -9.65 -2.62
CA THR A 123 19.50 -9.34 -2.92
C THR A 123 19.37 -8.45 -4.16
N ALA A 124 20.24 -7.44 -4.31
CA ALA A 124 20.23 -6.56 -5.48
C ALA A 124 20.56 -7.32 -6.77
N GLN A 125 21.56 -8.20 -6.73
CA GLN A 125 21.98 -9.00 -7.89
C GLN A 125 20.94 -10.04 -8.30
N GLU A 126 20.40 -10.80 -7.34
CA GLU A 126 19.37 -11.84 -7.58
C GLU A 126 18.07 -11.28 -8.18
N ASN A 127 17.79 -9.99 -7.96
CA ASN A 127 16.59 -9.30 -8.44
C ASN A 127 16.87 -8.27 -9.54
N GLU A 128 18.07 -8.30 -10.14
CA GLU A 128 18.50 -7.40 -11.23
C GLU A 128 18.33 -5.91 -10.92
N ARG A 129 18.53 -5.55 -9.64
CA ARG A 129 18.43 -4.19 -9.11
C ARG A 129 19.80 -3.51 -9.10
N PHE A 130 20.45 -3.46 -10.27
CA PHE A 130 21.85 -3.03 -10.42
C PHE A 130 22.15 -1.61 -9.94
N TYR A 131 21.20 -0.67 -10.06
CA TYR A 131 21.34 0.68 -9.51
C TYR A 131 21.71 0.66 -8.01
N TYR A 132 21.01 -0.16 -7.22
CA TYR A 132 21.28 -0.31 -5.78
C TYR A 132 22.56 -1.08 -5.51
N TRP A 133 22.90 -2.04 -6.38
CA TRP A 133 24.16 -2.76 -6.27
C TRP A 133 25.37 -1.82 -6.42
N PHE A 134 25.32 -0.89 -7.37
CA PHE A 134 26.32 0.18 -7.51
C PHE A 134 26.38 1.10 -6.30
N GLU A 135 25.22 1.51 -5.77
CA GLU A 135 25.16 2.32 -4.55
C GLU A 135 25.75 1.59 -3.34
N LEU A 136 25.55 0.27 -3.23
CA LEU A 136 26.15 -0.53 -2.15
C LEU A 136 27.67 -0.62 -2.28
N LEU A 137 28.24 -0.61 -3.49
CA LEU A 137 29.71 -0.63 -3.67
C LEU A 137 30.40 0.59 -3.06
N SER A 138 29.73 1.73 -2.89
CA SER A 138 30.34 2.92 -2.29
C SER A 138 30.56 2.79 -0.78
N TRP A 139 30.04 1.73 -0.15
CA TRP A 139 30.16 1.46 1.29
C TRP A 139 31.20 0.37 1.62
N GLU A 140 31.91 -0.14 0.62
CA GLU A 140 33.14 -0.94 0.80
C GLU A 140 34.34 -0.04 1.09
#